data_AF-A0A959KVH3-F1
#
_entry.id   AF-A0A959KVH3-F1
#
_cell.length_a   1.000
_cell.length_b   1.000
_cell.length_c   1.000
_cell.angle_alpha   90.00
_cell.angle_beta   90.00
_cell.angle_gamma   90.00
#
_symmetry.space_group_name_H-M   'P 1'
#
loop_
_entity.id
_entity.type
_entity.pdbx_description
1 polymer ?
#
loop_
_entity_poly.entity_id
_entity_poly.type
_entity_poly.pdbx_seq_one_letter_code
_entity_poly.pdbx_strand_id
1 'polypeptide(L)' 'MKINFQNQLEAIDWIATFAEDEGQFEVLREQLMYNYLHTGTHFLEITDEIPEVVLLDPKKK' A
#
# COMPACT_ATOMS: atom_id res chain seq x y z
N MET A 1 9.60 -8.60 2.94
CA MET A 1 10.74 -7.70 2.68
C MET A 1 10.35 -6.27 3.03
N LYS A 2 11.26 -5.47 3.61
CA LYS A 2 11.00 -4.05 3.92
C LYS A 2 11.63 -3.15 2.89
N ILE A 3 10.87 -2.18 2.38
CA ILE A 3 11.35 -1.14 1.46
C ILE A 3 11.20 0.20 2.18
N ASN A 4 12.28 0.95 2.30
CA ASN A 4 12.27 2.28 2.91
C ASN A 4 12.38 3.34 1.81
N PHE A 5 11.70 4.46 2.02
CA PHE A 5 11.68 5.59 1.11
C PHE A 5 12.19 6.84 1.82
N GLN A 6 12.84 7.73 1.09
CA GLN A 6 13.30 9.00 1.64
C GLN A 6 12.15 9.97 1.89
N ASN A 7 11.11 9.90 1.05
CA ASN A 7 9.97 10.79 1.12
C ASN A 7 8.71 10.11 0.57
N GLN A 8 7.57 10.75 0.83
CA GLN A 8 6.26 10.26 0.42
C GLN A 8 6.11 10.15 -1.11
N LEU A 9 6.70 11.07 -1.88
CA LEU A 9 6.57 11.09 -3.34
C LEU A 9 7.24 9.85 -3.95
N GLU A 10 8.45 9.54 -3.51
CA GLU A 10 9.20 8.34 -3.93
C GLU A 10 8.42 7.06 -3.61
N ALA A 11 7.80 7.00 -2.43
CA ALA A 11 6.98 5.87 -2.03
C ALA A 11 5.73 5.72 -2.92
N ILE A 12 5.03 6.83 -3.21
CA ILE A 12 3.85 6.84 -4.08
C ILE A 12 4.21 6.40 -5.50
N ASP A 13 5.30 6.92 -6.07
CA ASP A 13 5.77 6.55 -7.41
C ASP A 13 6.10 5.06 -7.48
N TRP A 14 6.74 4.52 -6.43
CA TRP A 14 7.02 3.09 -6.34
C TRP A 14 5.73 2.26 -6.27
N ILE A 15 4.77 2.64 -5.42
CA ILE A 15 3.48 1.95 -5.28
C ILE A 15 2.72 1.96 -6.61
N ALA A 16 2.66 3.10 -7.30
CA ALA A 16 2.00 3.20 -8.61
C ALA A 16 2.65 2.32 -9.70
N THR A 17 3.94 2.04 -9.57
CA THR A 17 4.67 1.18 -10.51
C THR A 17 4.49 -0.31 -10.18
N PHE A 18 4.30 -0.65 -8.90
CA PHE A 18 4.27 -2.02 -8.40
C PHE A 18 2.87 -2.59 -8.23
N ALA A 19 1.88 -1.75 -7.89
CA ALA A 19 0.51 -2.16 -7.72
C ALA A 19 -0.08 -2.66 -9.05
N GLU A 20 -0.72 -3.83 -9.01
CA GLU A 20 -1.37 -4.42 -10.18
C GLU A 20 -2.73 -3.78 -10.46
N ASP A 21 -3.37 -3.25 -9.41
CA ASP A 21 -4.69 -2.63 -9.45
C ASP A 21 -4.85 -1.51 -8.42
N GLU A 22 -5.98 -0.81 -8.49
CA GLU A 22 -6.33 0.30 -7.60
C GLU A 22 -6.51 -0.14 -6.14
N GLY A 23 -6.98 -1.36 -5.90
CA GLY A 23 -7.14 -1.92 -4.56
C GLY A 23 -5.80 -2.13 -3.86
N GLN A 24 -4.84 -2.75 -4.54
CA GLN A 24 -3.47 -2.90 -4.04
C GLN A 24 -2.79 -1.54 -3.82
N PHE A 25 -3.02 -0.58 -4.72
CA PHE A 25 -2.49 0.76 -4.58
C PHE A 25 -2.96 1.40 -3.26
N GLU A 26 -4.26 1.36 -2.98
CA GLU A 26 -4.81 1.96 -1.75
C GLU A 26 -4.32 1.25 -0.49
N VAL A 27 -4.20 -0.08 -0.48
CA VAL A 27 -3.68 -0.83 0.68
C VAL A 27 -2.24 -0.42 0.99
N LEU A 28 -1.38 -0.39 -0.03
CA LEU A 28 0.01 0.00 0.13
C LEU A 28 0.13 1.47 0.55
N ARG A 29 -0.71 2.35 -0.01
CA ARG A 29 -0.76 3.77 0.36
C ARG A 29 -1.21 3.95 1.82
N GLU A 30 -2.21 3.21 2.28
CA GLU A 30 -2.66 3.23 3.67
C GLU A 30 -1.58 2.70 4.61
N GLN A 31 -0.92 1.61 4.26
CA GLN A 31 0.19 1.05 5.02
C GLN A 31 1.33 2.07 5.17
N LEU A 32 1.70 2.74 4.08
CA LEU A 32 2.71 3.80 4.09
C LEU A 32 2.33 4.92 5.06
N MET A 33 1.08 5.38 4.99
CA MET A 33 0.58 6.45 5.84
C MET A 33 0.55 6.03 7.31
N TYR A 34 0.10 4.81 7.59
CA TYR A 34 0.10 4.22 8.93
C TYR A 34 1.52 4.14 9.50
N ASN A 35 2.47 3.63 8.73
CA ASN A 35 3.87 3.50 9.14
C ASN A 35 4.47 4.87 9.46
N TYR A 36 4.22 5.87 8.61
CA TYR A 36 4.69 7.23 8.86
C TYR A 36 4.06 7.83 10.13
N LEU A 37 2.76 7.65 10.33
CA LEU A 37 2.07 8.18 11.52
C LEU A 37 2.64 7.61 12.83
N HIS A 38 2.99 6.33 12.85
CA HIS A 38 3.46 5.65 14.06
C HIS A 38 4.98 5.69 14.27
N THR A 39 5.77 5.86 13.21
CA THR A 39 7.24 5.75 13.28
C THR A 39 7.98 6.97 12.75
N GLY A 40 7.29 7.90 12.08
CA GLY A 40 7.90 9.02 11.36
C GLY A 40 8.68 8.60 10.11
N THR A 41 8.59 7.34 9.68
CA THR A 41 9.38 6.79 8.58
C THR A 41 8.46 6.26 7.47
N HIS A 42 8.82 6.53 6.21
CA HIS A 42 8.13 6.02 5.03
C HIS A 42 8.69 4.65 4.66
N PHE A 43 7.98 3.57 4.99
CA PHE A 43 8.37 2.22 4.57
C PHE A 43 7.16 1.35 4.28
N LEU A 44 7.37 0.30 3.49
CA LEU A 44 6.39 -0.75 3.20
C LEU A 44 6.95 -2.11 3.61
N GLU A 45 6.06 -2.96 4.12
CA GLU A 45 6.35 -4.38 4.34
C GLU A 45 5.67 -5.19 3.25
N ILE A 46 6.45 -5.58 2.24
CA ILE A 46 5.99 -6.41 1.13
C ILE A 46 6.13 -7.87 1.55
N THR A 47 5.01 -8.54 1.79
CA THR A 47 4.94 -10.01 1.90
C THR A 47 4.71 -10.61 0.51
N ASP A 48 4.92 -11.91 0.34
CA ASP A 48 4.71 -12.58 -0.97
C ASP A 48 3.24 -12.49 -1.44
N GLU A 49 2.32 -12.21 -0.52
CA GLU A 49 0.92 -11.88 -0.80
C GLU A 49 0.65 -10.45 -0.31
N ILE A 50 0.38 -9.52 -1.24
CA ILE A 50 -0.14 -8.19 -0.89
C ILE A 50 -1.65 -8.34 -0.78
N PRO A 51 -2.26 -8.04 0.38
CA PRO A 51 -3.70 -8.08 0.49
C PRO A 51 -4.32 -7.04 -0.44
N GLU A 52 -5.21 -7.49 -1.32
CA GLU A 52 -6.04 -6.64 -2.18
C GLU A 52 -7.37 -6.35 -1.48
N VAL A 53 -7.89 -5.12 -1.59
CA VAL A 53 -9.26 -4.83 -1.18
C VAL A 53 -10.21 -5.42 -2.21
N VAL A 54 -10.65 -6.66 -1.98
CA VAL A 54 -11.79 -7.19 -2.73
C VAL A 54 -13.04 -6.48 -2.22
N LEU A 55 -13.55 -5.54 -3.02
CA LEU A 55 -14.90 -5.01 -2.83
C LEU A 55 -15.88 -6.18 -2.95
N LEU A 56 -16.34 -6.71 -1.81
CA LEU A 56 -17.40 -7.70 -1.77
C LEU A 56 -18.66 -7.05 -2.36
N ASP A 57 -18.87 -7.26 -3.65
CA ASP A 57 -20.02 -6.79 -4.42
C ASP A 57 -21.30 -7.18 -3.66
N PRO A 58 -22.02 -6.23 -3.03
CA PRO A 58 -23.26 -6.55 -2.34
C PRO A 58 -24.36 -6.74 -3.39
N LYS A 59 -24.34 -7.87 -4.08
CA LYS A 59 -25.44 -8.37 -4.92
C LYS A 59 -25.77 -9.78 -4.47
N LYS A 60 -27.00 -10.21 -4.29
CA LYS A 60 -28.36 -9.64 -4.35
C LYS A 60 -29.18 -10.68 -3.58
N LYS A 61 -30.05 -10.28 -2.67
CA LYS A 61 -31.18 -11.12 -2.25
C LYS A 61 -32.46 -10.37 -2.57
#